data_AF-A0A7W1C3H5-F1
#
_entry.id   AF-A0A7W1C3H5-F1
#
_cell.length_a   1.000
_cell.length_b   1.000
_cell.length_c   1.000
_cell.angle_alpha   90.00
_cell.angle_beta   90.00
_cell.angle_gamma   90.00
#
_symmetry.space_group_name_H-M   'P 1'
#
loop_
_entity.id
_entity.type
_entity.pdbx_description
1 polymer ?
#
loop_
_entity_poly.entity_id
_entity_poly.type
_entity_poly.pdbx_seq_one_letter_code
_entity_poly.pdbx_strand_id
1 'polypeptide(L)'
;MIGATATCITATPSTDLEFVTHASFFSGEMGIDPAVDPHAFVADSGQPAAIGPQNIEHVAGFRPALLTDAEGSPIYNAQGVLLEGFTLGSWLAARGTVRITPGDGKATIVVSLRGLRPGGVYSLFENHFDEKPVSFTPLDGSGTSNSFTASPEGTATVTVTAPHVPTNDNAVLVVYHSDRQTHGTERGIIGVNAHHQVIARIPAVDAASA
;
A
#
# COMPACT_ATOMS: atom_id res chain seq x y z
N MET A 1 -34.12 -30.95 -34.71
CA MET A 1 -33.89 -30.36 -33.37
C MET A 1 -32.42 -30.03 -33.26
N ILE A 2 -32.09 -28.74 -33.20
CA ILE A 2 -30.71 -28.26 -33.03
C ILE A 2 -30.48 -28.19 -31.52
N GLY A 3 -29.60 -29.05 -31.00
CA GLY A 3 -29.20 -29.04 -29.60
C GLY A 3 -28.24 -27.88 -29.34
N ALA A 4 -28.68 -26.88 -28.57
CA ALA A 4 -27.80 -25.86 -28.05
C ALA A 4 -26.95 -26.45 -26.93
N THR A 5 -25.65 -26.57 -27.17
CA THR A 5 -24.67 -26.86 -26.11
C THR A 5 -24.57 -25.63 -25.22
N ALA A 6 -25.08 -25.74 -23.99
CA ALA A 6 -24.86 -24.74 -22.96
C ALA A 6 -23.38 -24.76 -22.54
N THR A 7 -22.64 -23.72 -22.89
CA THR A 7 -21.29 -23.50 -22.36
C THR A 7 -21.44 -23.11 -20.89
N CYS A 8 -21.05 -24.00 -19.97
CA CYS A 8 -20.84 -23.64 -18.57
C CYS A 8 -19.68 -22.64 -18.51
N ILE A 9 -19.97 -21.37 -18.21
CA ILE A 9 -18.95 -20.40 -17.84
C ILE A 9 -18.55 -20.71 -16.40
N THR A 10 -17.38 -21.29 -16.19
CA THR A 10 -16.79 -21.40 -14.86
C THR A 10 -16.36 -20.01 -14.40
N ALA A 11 -16.98 -19.48 -13.35
CA ALA A 11 -16.54 -18.23 -12.74
C ALA A 11 -15.10 -18.40 -12.23
N THR A 12 -14.20 -17.47 -12.58
CA THR A 12 -12.84 -17.46 -12.05
C THR A 12 -12.91 -17.30 -10.52
N PRO A 13 -12.22 -18.15 -9.74
CA PRO A 13 -12.28 -18.08 -8.29
C PRO A 13 -11.74 -16.75 -7.76
N SER A 14 -12.26 -16.32 -6.62
CA SER A 14 -11.71 -15.16 -5.91
C SER A 14 -10.36 -15.47 -5.28
N THR A 15 -9.47 -14.49 -5.25
CA THR A 15 -8.18 -14.56 -4.56
C THR A 15 -8.26 -13.78 -3.25
N ASP A 16 -7.87 -14.40 -2.13
CA ASP A 16 -7.74 -13.75 -0.83
C ASP A 16 -6.25 -13.57 -0.49
N LEU A 17 -5.86 -12.36 -0.10
CA LEU A 17 -4.48 -11.97 0.23
C LEU A 17 -4.43 -11.30 1.60
N GLU A 18 -3.28 -11.42 2.27
CA GLU A 18 -2.97 -10.64 3.47
C GLU A 18 -2.06 -9.47 3.14
N PHE A 19 -2.31 -8.34 3.79
CA PHE A 19 -1.40 -7.21 3.77
C PHE A 19 -0.20 -7.45 4.67
N VAL A 20 0.99 -7.09 4.17
CA VAL A 20 2.19 -6.87 4.98
C VAL A 20 2.50 -5.38 5.04
N THR A 21 3.32 -4.95 6.00
CA THR A 21 3.80 -3.56 6.00
C THR A 21 4.63 -3.31 4.75
N HIS A 22 4.52 -2.11 4.18
CA HIS A 22 5.33 -1.72 3.03
C HIS A 22 6.83 -1.76 3.38
N ALA A 23 7.20 -1.41 4.60
CA ALA A 23 8.57 -1.47 5.07
C ALA A 23 9.16 -2.88 5.05
N SER A 24 8.42 -3.88 5.55
CA SER A 24 8.85 -5.28 5.51
C SER A 24 8.94 -5.79 4.07
N PHE A 25 7.94 -5.47 3.22
CA PHE A 25 7.96 -5.83 1.81
C PHE A 25 9.18 -5.24 1.08
N PHE A 26 9.37 -3.92 1.18
CA PHE A 26 10.46 -3.19 0.55
C PHE A 26 11.82 -3.73 0.99
N SER A 27 12.04 -3.87 2.30
CA SER A 27 13.32 -4.36 2.83
C SER A 27 13.62 -5.78 2.37
N GLY A 28 12.59 -6.64 2.30
CA GLY A 28 12.71 -8.00 1.79
C GLY A 28 13.10 -8.05 0.31
N GLU A 29 12.40 -7.29 -0.55
CA GLU A 29 12.69 -7.23 -1.99
C GLU A 29 14.09 -6.65 -2.26
N MET A 30 14.55 -5.71 -1.44
CA MET A 30 15.86 -5.06 -1.60
C MET A 30 17.00 -5.77 -0.86
N GLY A 31 16.72 -6.80 -0.05
CA GLY A 31 17.72 -7.49 0.77
C GLY A 31 18.39 -6.59 1.81
N ILE A 32 17.65 -5.64 2.38
CA ILE A 32 18.16 -4.66 3.35
C ILE A 32 18.08 -5.21 4.78
N ASP A 33 19.22 -5.22 5.48
CA ASP A 33 19.34 -5.61 6.90
C ASP A 33 20.24 -4.61 7.64
N PRO A 34 19.78 -3.97 8.75
CA PRO A 34 18.43 -4.07 9.32
C PRO A 34 17.34 -3.50 8.42
N ALA A 35 16.15 -4.11 8.45
CA ALA A 35 15.00 -3.66 7.67
C ALA A 35 14.60 -2.22 8.01
N VAL A 36 14.22 -1.46 6.98
CA VAL A 36 13.91 -0.03 7.05
C VAL A 36 12.52 0.27 6.49
N ASP A 37 11.87 1.28 7.05
CA ASP A 37 10.75 1.95 6.40
C ASP A 37 11.27 3.08 5.50
N PRO A 38 11.02 3.03 4.17
CA PRO A 38 11.54 4.05 3.27
C PRO A 38 10.82 5.41 3.40
N HIS A 39 9.61 5.46 3.99
CA HIS A 39 8.73 6.64 3.97
C HIS A 39 8.45 7.23 5.37
N ALA A 40 8.77 6.50 6.43
CA ALA A 40 8.70 6.98 7.82
C ALA A 40 10.10 7.23 8.37
N PHE A 41 10.29 8.37 9.02
CA PHE A 41 11.58 8.80 9.54
C PHE A 41 11.56 8.89 11.06
N VAL A 42 12.69 8.69 11.71
CA VAL A 42 12.89 8.95 13.14
C VAL A 42 13.96 10.01 13.34
N ALA A 43 13.88 10.73 14.46
CA ALA A 43 14.88 11.73 14.81
C ALA A 43 16.23 11.06 15.14
N ASP A 44 17.28 11.59 14.54
CA ASP A 44 18.67 11.18 14.75
C ASP A 44 19.56 12.40 14.46
N SER A 45 19.89 13.15 15.51
CA SER A 45 20.54 14.47 15.41
C SER A 45 21.91 14.45 14.72
N GLY A 46 22.54 13.28 14.63
CA GLY A 46 23.83 13.12 13.95
C GLY A 46 23.72 12.95 12.43
N GLN A 47 22.51 12.77 11.90
CA GLN A 47 22.35 12.41 10.49
C GLN A 47 22.36 13.65 9.59
N PRO A 48 23.16 13.64 8.52
CA PRO A 48 23.10 14.69 7.51
C PRO A 48 21.83 14.56 6.67
N ALA A 49 21.50 15.62 5.94
CA ALA A 49 20.53 15.51 4.85
C ALA A 49 21.09 14.58 3.78
N ALA A 50 20.25 13.70 3.23
CA ALA A 50 20.67 12.70 2.25
C ALA A 50 19.50 12.27 1.35
N ILE A 51 19.83 11.49 0.33
CA ILE A 51 18.86 10.77 -0.49
C ILE A 51 18.73 9.36 0.10
N GLY A 52 17.55 9.06 0.64
CA GLY A 52 17.23 7.77 1.21
C GLY A 52 16.72 6.75 0.18
N PRO A 53 16.20 5.61 0.67
CA PRO A 53 15.52 4.62 -0.15
C PRO A 53 14.44 5.23 -1.06
N GLN A 54 14.21 4.61 -2.22
CA GLN A 54 13.25 5.08 -3.23
C GLN A 54 13.48 6.52 -3.71
N ASN A 55 14.73 6.99 -3.61
CA ASN A 55 15.17 8.32 -4.04
C ASN A 55 14.44 9.47 -3.30
N ILE A 56 14.12 9.25 -2.02
CA ILE A 56 13.46 10.25 -1.17
C ILE A 56 14.52 11.10 -0.50
N GLU A 57 14.58 12.39 -0.86
CA GLU A 57 15.40 13.37 -0.16
C GLU A 57 14.85 13.63 1.24
N HIS A 58 15.69 13.59 2.27
CA HIS A 58 15.33 13.93 3.63
C HIS A 58 16.28 14.95 4.25
N VAL A 59 15.73 15.75 5.18
CA VAL A 59 16.48 16.78 5.90
C VAL A 59 17.41 16.17 6.96
N ALA A 60 18.40 16.96 7.38
CA ALA A 60 19.31 16.58 8.45
C ALA A 60 18.58 16.44 9.79
N GLY A 61 19.13 15.62 10.69
CA GLY A 61 18.55 15.31 11.99
C GLY A 61 17.51 14.20 11.96
N PHE A 62 17.30 13.56 10.81
CA PHE A 62 16.37 12.45 10.62
C PHE A 62 16.98 11.39 9.73
N ARG A 63 16.55 10.14 9.93
CA ARG A 63 16.87 8.99 9.07
C ARG A 63 15.62 8.13 8.84
N PRO A 64 15.59 7.30 7.79
CA PRO A 64 14.59 6.24 7.67
C PRO A 64 14.49 5.43 8.96
N ALA A 65 13.26 5.13 9.37
CA ALA A 65 12.98 4.33 10.55
C ALA A 65 13.47 2.90 10.34
N LEU A 66 14.14 2.33 11.33
CA LEU A 66 14.41 0.89 11.37
C LEU A 66 13.19 0.19 11.95
N LEU A 67 12.90 -1.01 11.47
CA LEU A 67 11.79 -1.82 12.01
C LEU A 67 12.05 -2.25 13.47
N THR A 68 13.31 -2.15 13.90
CA THR A 68 13.79 -2.47 15.25
C THR A 68 13.93 -1.23 16.15
N ASP A 69 13.64 -0.03 15.64
CA ASP A 69 13.57 1.16 16.50
C ASP A 69 12.44 1.01 17.53
N ALA A 70 12.52 1.76 18.64
CA ALA A 70 11.56 1.63 19.72
C ALA A 70 10.13 1.94 19.23
N GLU A 71 9.16 1.07 19.56
CA GLU A 71 7.76 1.20 19.12
C GLU A 71 7.10 2.52 19.53
N GLY A 72 7.54 3.12 20.63
CA GLY A 72 7.06 4.42 21.13
C GLY A 72 7.67 5.63 20.43
N SER A 73 8.61 5.43 19.50
CA SER A 73 9.29 6.53 18.81
C SER A 73 8.30 7.33 17.95
N PRO A 74 8.28 8.67 18.06
CA PRO A 74 7.57 9.50 17.11
C PRO A 74 8.16 9.30 15.71
N ILE A 75 7.31 9.32 14.69
CA ILE A 75 7.74 9.24 13.29
C ILE A 75 7.42 10.53 12.53
N TYR A 76 8.25 10.81 11.53
CA TYR A 76 8.27 12.05 10.77
C TYR A 76 8.21 11.74 9.27
N ASN A 77 7.83 12.73 8.48
CA ASN A 77 8.07 12.72 7.05
C ASN A 77 9.53 13.12 6.75
N ALA A 78 9.92 13.06 5.47
CA ALA A 78 11.27 13.36 5.02
C ALA A 78 11.71 14.82 5.27
N GLN A 79 10.75 15.73 5.53
CA GLN A 79 11.01 17.13 5.85
C GLN A 79 11.12 17.38 7.37
N GLY A 80 11.09 16.33 8.19
CA GLY A 80 11.14 16.45 9.65
C GLY A 80 9.82 16.93 10.26
N VAL A 81 8.72 16.88 9.51
CA VAL A 81 7.37 17.18 10.03
C VAL A 81 6.81 15.93 10.68
N LEU A 82 6.33 16.07 11.91
CA LEU A 82 5.76 14.97 12.68
C LEU A 82 4.54 14.40 11.96
N LEU A 83 4.49 13.07 11.81
CA LEU A 83 3.27 12.38 11.36
C LEU A 83 2.34 12.23 12.58
N GLU A 84 1.54 13.26 12.82
CA GLU A 84 0.68 13.35 14.00
C GLU A 84 -0.16 12.10 14.24
N GLY A 85 -0.24 11.66 15.50
CA GLY A 85 -1.03 10.49 15.88
C GLY A 85 -0.37 9.15 15.58
N PHE A 86 0.88 9.13 15.11
CA PHE A 86 1.67 7.91 14.99
C PHE A 86 2.88 7.90 15.93
N THR A 87 3.05 6.77 16.61
CA THR A 87 4.37 6.21 16.92
C THR A 87 4.75 5.16 15.87
N LEU A 88 6.02 4.76 15.82
CA LEU A 88 6.48 3.70 14.93
C LEU A 88 5.68 2.40 15.09
N GLY A 89 5.43 1.98 16.32
CA GLY A 89 4.64 0.77 16.60
C GLY A 89 3.21 0.88 16.04
N SER A 90 2.55 2.03 16.23
CA SER A 90 1.20 2.24 15.66
C SER A 90 1.20 2.33 14.13
N TRP A 91 2.28 2.85 13.53
CA TRP A 91 2.46 2.90 12.08
C TRP A 91 2.59 1.50 11.47
N LEU A 92 3.42 0.66 12.09
CA LEU A 92 3.66 -0.73 11.69
C LEU A 92 2.51 -1.69 12.08
N ALA A 93 1.57 -1.25 12.92
CA ALA A 93 0.43 -2.06 13.33
C ALA A 93 -0.67 -2.18 12.26
N ALA A 94 -0.62 -1.37 11.20
CA ALA A 94 -1.57 -1.44 10.09
C ALA A 94 -1.52 -2.82 9.41
N ARG A 95 -2.70 -3.42 9.23
CA ARG A 95 -2.85 -4.78 8.69
C ARG A 95 -4.24 -5.00 8.14
N GLY A 96 -4.41 -6.03 7.32
CA GLY A 96 -5.70 -6.32 6.72
C GLY A 96 -5.67 -7.42 5.68
N THR A 97 -6.76 -7.54 4.95
CA THR A 97 -6.91 -8.49 3.84
C THR A 97 -7.44 -7.82 2.59
N VAL A 98 -7.17 -8.44 1.44
CA VAL A 98 -7.72 -8.10 0.13
C VAL A 98 -8.42 -9.31 -0.43
N ARG A 99 -9.66 -9.15 -0.89
CA ARG A 99 -10.35 -10.11 -1.75
C ARG A 99 -10.46 -9.56 -3.15
N ILE A 100 -9.96 -10.28 -4.15
CA ILE A 100 -10.07 -9.96 -5.56
C ILE A 100 -11.06 -10.92 -6.19
N THR A 101 -12.14 -10.41 -6.79
CA THR A 101 -13.16 -11.20 -7.48
C THR A 101 -13.23 -10.78 -8.94
N PRO A 102 -12.69 -11.58 -9.87
CA PRO A 102 -12.74 -11.28 -11.30
C PRO A 102 -14.18 -11.30 -11.85
N GLY A 103 -14.47 -10.46 -12.85
CA GLY A 103 -15.73 -10.44 -13.58
C GLY A 103 -15.68 -9.52 -14.81
N ASP A 104 -16.12 -10.01 -15.97
CA ASP A 104 -16.21 -9.25 -17.23
C ASP A 104 -14.94 -8.45 -17.59
N GLY A 105 -13.77 -9.06 -17.40
CA GLY A 105 -12.47 -8.43 -17.67
C GLY A 105 -12.02 -7.40 -16.64
N LYS A 106 -12.81 -7.15 -15.59
CA LYS A 106 -12.56 -6.28 -14.45
C LYS A 106 -12.39 -7.11 -13.17
N ALA A 107 -12.08 -6.46 -12.05
CA ALA A 107 -12.16 -7.10 -10.74
C ALA A 107 -12.89 -6.22 -9.71
N THR A 108 -13.72 -6.85 -8.89
CA THR A 108 -14.18 -6.25 -7.63
C THR A 108 -13.13 -6.56 -6.57
N ILE A 109 -12.61 -5.51 -5.94
CA ILE A 109 -11.59 -5.60 -4.90
C ILE A 109 -12.20 -5.12 -3.59
N VAL A 110 -12.23 -6.00 -2.59
CA VAL A 110 -12.70 -5.69 -1.24
C VAL A 110 -11.51 -5.69 -0.30
N VAL A 111 -11.21 -4.55 0.29
CA VAL A 111 -10.12 -4.34 1.24
C VAL A 111 -10.70 -4.17 2.63
N SER A 112 -10.19 -4.91 3.61
CA SER A 112 -10.56 -4.78 5.03
C SER A 112 -9.32 -4.53 5.88
N LEU A 113 -9.25 -3.37 6.53
CA LEU A 113 -8.07 -2.85 7.23
C LEU A 113 -8.38 -2.56 8.70
N ARG A 114 -7.34 -2.69 9.53
CA ARG A 114 -7.33 -2.28 10.95
C ARG A 114 -5.95 -1.79 11.37
N GLY A 115 -5.88 -1.05 12.48
CA GLY A 115 -4.64 -0.44 12.95
C GLY A 115 -4.23 0.78 12.11
N LEU A 116 -5.18 1.40 11.41
CA LEU A 116 -4.99 2.67 10.72
C LEU A 116 -5.05 3.82 11.73
N ARG A 117 -4.56 5.00 11.33
CA ARG A 117 -4.77 6.24 12.09
C ARG A 117 -6.27 6.57 12.10
N PRO A 118 -6.92 6.69 13.27
CA PRO A 118 -8.30 7.16 13.34
C PRO A 118 -8.50 8.49 12.60
N GLY A 119 -9.49 8.54 11.70
CA GLY A 119 -9.76 9.72 10.88
C GLY A 119 -8.63 10.12 9.92
N GLY A 120 -7.67 9.23 9.67
CA GLY A 120 -6.63 9.38 8.65
C GLY A 120 -7.21 9.21 7.25
N VAL A 121 -6.62 9.93 6.28
CA VAL A 121 -7.03 9.87 4.87
C VAL A 121 -6.08 8.94 4.13
N TYR A 122 -6.65 8.07 3.32
CA TYR A 122 -5.96 7.00 2.63
C TYR A 122 -6.43 6.85 1.20
N SER A 123 -5.61 6.22 0.37
CA SER A 123 -5.99 5.79 -0.97
C SER A 123 -5.43 4.41 -1.32
N LEU A 124 -6.14 3.72 -2.20
CA LEU A 124 -5.74 2.45 -2.79
C LEU A 124 -5.11 2.69 -4.17
N PHE A 125 -3.95 2.07 -4.38
CA PHE A 125 -3.23 2.07 -5.64
C PHE A 125 -2.92 0.65 -6.07
N GLU A 126 -2.83 0.46 -7.36
CA GLU A 126 -2.15 -0.68 -7.96
C GLU A 126 -0.69 -0.31 -8.19
N ASN A 127 0.20 -1.21 -7.78
CA ASN A 127 1.63 -1.11 -8.00
C ASN A 127 2.02 -2.06 -9.14
N HIS A 128 2.77 -1.59 -10.14
CA HIS A 128 3.13 -2.31 -11.37
C HIS A 128 4.61 -2.67 -11.37
N PHE A 129 4.93 -3.94 -11.09
CA PHE A 129 6.32 -4.43 -11.00
C PHE A 129 6.92 -4.82 -12.36
N ASP A 130 6.09 -5.01 -13.37
CA ASP A 130 6.44 -5.24 -14.77
C ASP A 130 6.98 -3.98 -15.46
N GLU A 131 6.74 -2.80 -14.89
CA GLU A 131 7.28 -1.53 -15.39
C GLU A 131 8.65 -1.17 -14.78
N LYS A 132 9.45 -0.41 -15.54
CA LYS A 132 10.77 0.10 -15.15
C LYS A 132 10.91 1.58 -15.54
N PRO A 133 10.93 2.54 -14.58
CA PRO A 133 10.79 2.34 -13.14
C PRO A 133 9.39 1.78 -12.78
N VAL A 134 9.29 1.18 -11.59
CA VAL A 134 8.01 0.71 -11.04
C VAL A 134 7.00 1.85 -11.04
N SER A 135 5.80 1.59 -11.56
CA SER A 135 4.75 2.59 -11.71
C SER A 135 3.52 2.26 -10.89
N PHE A 136 2.57 3.22 -10.83
CA PHE A 136 1.42 3.13 -9.96
C PHE A 136 0.22 3.79 -10.63
N THR A 137 -0.94 3.17 -10.47
CA THR A 137 -2.23 3.74 -10.89
C THR A 137 -3.21 3.69 -9.73
N PRO A 138 -4.18 4.61 -9.65
CA PRO A 138 -5.30 4.44 -8.73
C PRO A 138 -5.92 3.05 -8.93
N LEU A 139 -6.31 2.37 -7.85
CA LEU A 139 -6.84 1.01 -7.96
C LEU A 139 -8.12 0.94 -8.80
N ASP A 140 -8.89 2.03 -8.85
CA ASP A 140 -10.09 2.17 -9.69
C ASP A 140 -9.78 2.65 -11.13
N GLY A 141 -8.51 2.85 -11.46
CA GLY A 141 -8.02 3.40 -12.73
C GLY A 141 -8.28 4.89 -12.97
N SER A 142 -9.11 5.55 -12.15
CA SER A 142 -9.58 6.93 -12.41
C SER A 142 -9.25 7.93 -11.31
N GLY A 143 -8.93 7.45 -10.10
CA GLY A 143 -8.65 8.28 -8.94
C GLY A 143 -9.89 8.90 -8.30
N THR A 144 -11.10 8.39 -8.59
CA THR A 144 -12.37 9.00 -8.14
C THR A 144 -13.00 8.29 -6.95
N SER A 145 -12.72 7.01 -6.79
CA SER A 145 -13.32 6.12 -5.79
C SER A 145 -12.27 5.30 -5.00
N ASN A 146 -10.99 5.57 -5.22
CA ASN A 146 -9.89 4.86 -4.59
C ASN A 146 -9.53 5.39 -3.20
N SER A 147 -10.13 6.48 -2.74
CA SER A 147 -9.78 7.15 -1.48
C SER A 147 -10.82 6.92 -0.38
N PHE A 148 -10.37 6.84 0.86
CA PHE A 148 -11.22 6.61 2.02
C PHE A 148 -10.67 7.29 3.28
N THR A 149 -11.52 7.44 4.29
CA THR A 149 -11.11 7.89 5.63
C THR A 149 -11.30 6.73 6.61
N ALA A 150 -10.30 6.46 7.44
CA ALA A 150 -10.39 5.43 8.47
C ALA A 150 -11.41 5.83 9.55
N SER A 151 -12.13 4.84 10.09
CA SER A 151 -13.09 5.04 11.18
C SER A 151 -12.41 5.55 12.46
N PRO A 152 -13.16 6.06 13.45
CA PRO A 152 -12.62 6.41 14.77
C PRO A 152 -11.87 5.26 15.48
N GLU A 153 -12.18 4.01 15.15
CA GLU A 153 -11.54 2.81 15.67
C GLU A 153 -10.29 2.39 14.86
N GLY A 154 -9.90 3.17 13.85
CA GLY A 154 -8.75 2.87 12.99
C GLY A 154 -8.99 1.69 12.06
N THR A 155 -10.23 1.52 11.59
CA THR A 155 -10.63 0.46 10.66
C THR A 155 -11.19 1.02 9.35
N ALA A 156 -11.20 0.21 8.29
CA ALA A 156 -11.87 0.55 7.03
C ALA A 156 -12.25 -0.72 6.27
N THR A 157 -13.42 -0.72 5.63
CA THR A 157 -13.78 -1.67 4.58
C THR A 157 -14.11 -0.89 3.32
N VAL A 158 -13.38 -1.17 2.24
CA VAL A 158 -13.46 -0.42 0.98
C VAL A 158 -13.72 -1.41 -0.15
N THR A 159 -14.66 -1.08 -1.03
CA THR A 159 -14.91 -1.84 -2.25
C THR A 159 -14.60 -0.96 -3.45
N VAL A 160 -13.71 -1.45 -4.32
CA VAL A 160 -13.28 -0.76 -5.54
C VAL A 160 -13.48 -1.69 -6.73
N THR A 161 -13.85 -1.14 -7.88
CA THR A 161 -13.82 -1.88 -9.14
C THR A 161 -12.55 -1.50 -9.90
N ALA A 162 -11.62 -2.44 -10.06
CA ALA A 162 -10.44 -2.27 -10.90
C ALA A 162 -10.82 -2.42 -12.38
N PRO A 163 -10.19 -1.65 -13.29
CA PRO A 163 -10.52 -1.65 -14.72
C PRO A 163 -10.08 -2.94 -15.44
N HIS A 164 -9.15 -3.69 -14.85
CA HIS A 164 -8.71 -5.00 -15.28
C HIS A 164 -8.64 -5.98 -14.10
N VAL A 165 -8.36 -7.26 -14.36
CA VAL A 165 -8.04 -8.25 -13.33
C VAL A 165 -6.55 -8.16 -13.03
N PRO A 166 -6.12 -7.74 -11.82
CA PRO A 166 -4.70 -7.66 -11.48
C PRO A 166 -4.02 -9.04 -11.51
N THR A 167 -2.76 -9.08 -11.94
CA THR A 167 -1.94 -10.30 -12.04
C THR A 167 -0.83 -10.32 -10.99
N ASN A 168 0.03 -11.33 -11.02
CA ASN A 168 1.20 -11.43 -10.16
C ASN A 168 2.29 -10.38 -10.40
N ASP A 169 2.14 -9.60 -11.48
CA ASP A 169 2.97 -8.42 -11.74
C ASP A 169 2.47 -7.19 -10.96
N ASN A 170 1.32 -7.32 -10.30
CA ASN A 170 0.69 -6.23 -9.57
C ASN A 170 0.65 -6.48 -8.05
N ALA A 171 0.47 -5.39 -7.30
CA ALA A 171 0.09 -5.43 -5.89
C ALA A 171 -0.95 -4.37 -5.56
N VAL A 172 -1.79 -4.66 -4.57
CA VAL A 172 -2.66 -3.64 -3.95
C VAL A 172 -1.86 -2.92 -2.87
N LEU A 173 -1.83 -1.59 -2.95
CA LEU A 173 -1.06 -0.72 -2.07
C LEU A 173 -1.99 0.27 -1.36
N VAL A 174 -1.84 0.38 -0.04
CA VAL A 174 -2.51 1.42 0.77
C VAL A 174 -1.53 2.55 1.05
N VAL A 175 -1.92 3.76 0.66
CA VAL A 175 -1.16 4.99 0.87
C VAL A 175 -1.87 5.86 1.91
N TYR A 176 -1.14 6.29 2.93
CA TYR A 176 -1.56 7.27 3.91
C TYR A 176 -1.19 8.69 3.45
N HIS A 177 -2.13 9.63 3.57
CA HIS A 177 -1.93 11.04 3.21
C HIS A 177 -1.84 11.92 4.46
N SER A 178 -0.64 12.37 4.79
CA SER A 178 -0.37 13.13 6.02
C SER A 178 -0.85 14.58 5.96
N ASP A 179 -1.08 15.12 4.77
CA ASP A 179 -1.70 16.44 4.53
C ASP A 179 -3.24 16.42 4.58
N ARG A 180 -3.83 15.24 4.81
CA ARG A 180 -5.28 14.99 4.87
C ARG A 180 -6.02 15.27 3.56
N GLN A 181 -5.32 15.22 2.43
CA GLN A 181 -5.91 15.44 1.11
C GLN A 181 -5.93 14.15 0.29
N THR A 182 -6.86 14.09 -0.67
CA THR A 182 -6.85 13.05 -1.71
C THR A 182 -6.16 13.61 -2.94
N HIS A 183 -5.34 12.80 -3.61
CA HIS A 183 -4.54 13.24 -4.76
C HIS A 183 -5.07 12.75 -6.12
N GLY A 184 -6.27 12.15 -6.14
CA GLY A 184 -6.92 11.71 -7.36
C GLY A 184 -6.13 10.64 -8.09
N THR A 185 -5.65 10.97 -9.29
CA THR A 185 -4.83 10.06 -10.12
C THR A 185 -3.41 9.87 -9.60
N GLU A 186 -2.92 10.82 -8.81
CA GLU A 186 -1.58 10.78 -8.23
C GLU A 186 -1.63 10.27 -6.80
N ARG A 187 -0.50 9.74 -6.30
CA ARG A 187 -0.38 9.38 -4.88
C ARG A 187 -0.08 10.56 -3.98
N GLY A 188 0.43 11.66 -4.53
CA GLY A 188 1.10 12.72 -3.78
C GLY A 188 2.63 12.58 -3.83
N ILE A 189 3.31 13.45 -3.10
CA ILE A 189 4.78 13.50 -2.99
C ILE A 189 5.22 12.47 -1.96
N ILE A 190 5.83 11.40 -2.47
CA ILE A 190 6.30 10.27 -1.68
C ILE A 190 7.30 10.72 -0.60
N GLY A 191 7.09 10.26 0.63
CA GLY A 191 7.92 10.60 1.78
C GLY A 191 7.64 11.97 2.38
N VAL A 192 6.82 12.81 1.75
CA VAL A 192 6.46 14.15 2.23
C VAL A 192 5.02 14.19 2.71
N ASN A 193 4.06 14.04 1.80
CA ASN A 193 2.63 13.97 2.13
C ASN A 193 2.01 12.60 1.86
N ALA A 194 2.67 11.74 1.08
CA ALA A 194 2.20 10.40 0.74
C ALA A 194 3.14 9.32 1.28
N HIS A 195 2.58 8.36 2.02
CA HIS A 195 3.34 7.33 2.73
C HIS A 195 2.74 5.95 2.45
N HIS A 196 3.51 5.04 1.85
CA HIS A 196 3.07 3.68 1.62
C HIS A 196 3.05 2.95 2.95
N GLN A 197 1.89 2.44 3.36
CA GLN A 197 1.76 1.84 4.69
C GLN A 197 1.73 0.30 4.62
N VAL A 198 0.83 -0.27 3.82
CA VAL A 198 0.71 -1.71 3.65
C VAL A 198 0.53 -2.10 2.19
N ILE A 199 1.03 -3.28 1.83
CA ILE A 199 1.00 -3.82 0.47
C ILE A 199 0.64 -5.31 0.47
N ALA A 200 -0.12 -5.74 -0.53
CA ALA A 200 -0.48 -7.13 -0.77
C ALA A 200 -0.12 -7.49 -2.22
N ARG A 201 0.97 -8.24 -2.39
CA ARG A 201 1.41 -8.73 -3.70
C ARG A 201 0.58 -9.93 -4.12
N ILE A 202 0.10 -9.91 -5.35
CA ILE A 202 -0.63 -11.04 -5.90
C ILE A 202 0.39 -12.14 -6.20
N PRO A 203 0.22 -13.35 -5.67
CA PRO A 203 1.17 -14.43 -5.90
C PRO A 203 1.14 -14.85 -7.37
N ALA A 204 2.28 -15.29 -7.88
CA ALA A 204 2.29 -16.07 -9.10
C ALA A 204 1.39 -17.30 -8.89
N VAL A 205 0.50 -17.56 -9.84
CA VAL A 205 -0.25 -18.82 -9.84
C VAL A 205 0.75 -19.90 -10.22
N ASP A 206 1.13 -20.76 -9.27
CA ASP A 206 1.82 -21.99 -9.64
C ASP A 206 0.92 -22.75 -10.61
N ALA A 207 1.44 -23.09 -11.79
CA ALA A 207 0.73 -23.84 -12.84
C ALA A 207 0.48 -25.31 -12.45
N ALA A 208 0.15 -25.59 -11.19
CA ALA A 208 0.03 -26.90 -10.61
C ALA A 208 -1.30 -27.08 -9.87
N SER A 209 -2.42 -26.76 -10.51
CA SER A 209 -3.72 -27.45 -10.30
C SER A 209 -4.71 -27.01 -11.38
N ALA A 210 -4.52 -27.52 -12.60
CA ALA A 210 -5.54 -27.63 -13.62
C ALA A 210 -5.62 -29.10 -14.04
#